data_AF-A0A6I6DBR9-F1
#
_entry.id   AF-A0A6I6DBR9-F1
#
_cell.length_a   1.000
_cell.length_b   1.000
_cell.length_c   1.000
_cell.angle_alpha   90.00
_cell.angle_beta   90.00
_cell.angle_gamma   90.00
#
_symmetry.space_group_name_H-M   'P 1'
#
loop_
_entity.id
_entity.type
_entity.pdbx_description
1 polymer ?
#
loop_
_entity_poly.entity_id
_entity_poly.type
_entity_poly.pdbx_seq_one_letter_code
_entity_poly.pdbx_strand_id
1 'polypeptide(L)'
;MQEVKKQFDNLSDEEKKEFLKSISPELAKICKENPMEMMENFMPVFMDMMPEMMTMCMQMMQDSKMDMSQMMSMMMNMNNKKEND
;
A
#
# COMPACT_ATOMS: atom_id res chain seq x y z
N MET A 1 23.77 3.75 -1.46
CA MET A 1 22.60 2.93 -1.08
C MET A 1 22.85 2.08 0.16
N GLN A 2 23.93 1.29 0.24
CA GLN A 2 24.24 0.46 1.43
C GLN A 2 24.41 1.28 2.72
N GLU A 3 25.05 2.44 2.64
CA GLU A 3 25.22 3.33 3.80
C GLU A 3 23.90 3.92 4.30
N VAL A 4 23.05 4.39 3.38
CA VAL A 4 21.70 4.90 3.70
C VAL A 4 20.85 3.81 4.32
N LYS A 5 20.91 2.58 3.80
CA LYS A 5 20.22 1.42 4.38
C LYS A 5 20.69 1.15 5.81
N LYS A 6 22.00 1.13 6.04
CA LYS A 6 22.57 0.92 7.39
C LYS A 6 22.15 2.01 8.37
N GLN A 7 22.10 3.27 7.93
CA GLN A 7 21.63 4.37 8.77
C GLN A 7 20.15 4.21 9.11
N PHE A 8 19.32 3.84 8.14
CA PHE A 8 17.90 3.57 8.35
C PHE A 8 17.66 2.37 9.27
N ASP A 9 18.43 1.28 9.12
CA ASP A 9 18.29 0.07 9.93
C ASP A 9 18.58 0.33 11.42
N ASN A 10 19.48 1.27 11.71
CA ASN A 10 19.86 1.68 13.06
C ASN A 10 18.82 2.60 13.75
N LEU A 11 17.84 3.12 13.02
CA LEU A 11 16.77 3.94 13.60
C LEU A 11 15.80 3.08 14.41
N SER A 12 15.27 3.65 15.48
CA SER A 12 14.09 3.08 16.17
C SER A 12 12.86 3.11 15.25
N ASP A 13 11.85 2.29 15.57
CA ASP A 13 10.63 2.25 14.76
C ASP A 13 9.91 3.61 14.69
N GLU A 14 9.98 4.41 15.75
CA GLU A 14 9.38 5.75 15.76
C GLU A 14 10.15 6.71 14.84
N GLU A 15 11.48 6.67 14.88
CA GLU A 15 12.31 7.45 13.96
C GLU A 15 12.14 6.99 12.50
N LYS A 16 11.95 5.69 12.25
CA LYS A 16 11.63 5.18 10.91
C LYS A 16 10.31 5.74 10.40
N LYS A 17 9.27 5.80 11.25
CA LYS A 17 7.98 6.40 10.87
C LYS A 17 8.12 7.88 10.57
N GLU A 18 8.80 8.65 11.42
CA GLU A 18 9.02 10.09 11.20
C GLU A 18 9.85 10.35 9.94
N PHE A 19 10.88 9.54 9.69
CA PHE A 19 11.66 9.60 8.46
C PHE A 19 10.78 9.35 7.23
N LEU A 20 10.00 8.27 7.21
CA LEU A 20 9.08 7.96 6.10
C LEU A 20 8.06 9.08 5.87
N LYS A 21 7.50 9.68 6.93
CA LYS A 21 6.62 10.86 6.81
C LYS A 21 7.33 12.03 6.14
N SER A 22 8.57 12.32 6.57
CA SER A 22 9.34 13.46 6.06
C SER A 22 9.68 13.35 4.57
N ILE A 23 9.93 12.13 4.06
CA ILE A 23 10.26 11.91 2.64
C ILE A 23 9.03 11.70 1.76
N SER A 24 7.85 11.49 2.35
CA SER A 24 6.62 11.20 1.61
C SER A 24 6.23 12.24 0.55
N PRO A 25 6.43 13.57 0.76
CA PRO A 25 6.07 14.57 -0.26
C PRO A 25 6.95 14.46 -1.51
N GLU A 26 8.24 14.21 -1.32
CA GLU A 26 9.20 14.02 -2.42
C GLU A 26 8.92 12.71 -3.16
N LEU A 27 8.63 11.63 -2.42
CA LEU A 27 8.23 10.36 -3.03
C LEU A 27 6.98 10.53 -3.91
N ALA A 28 5.98 11.28 -3.43
CA ALA A 28 4.76 11.55 -4.19
C ALA A 28 5.03 12.38 -5.45
N LYS A 29 6.01 13.28 -5.43
CA LYS A 29 6.43 14.06 -6.60
C LYS A 29 7.09 13.16 -7.64
N ILE A 30 8.02 12.30 -7.23
CA ILE A 30 8.70 11.33 -8.10
C ILE A 30 7.68 10.39 -8.76
N CYS A 31 6.72 9.87 -7.99
CA CYS A 31 5.63 9.04 -8.51
C CYS A 31 4.80 9.73 -9.60
N LYS A 32 4.61 11.05 -9.51
CA LYS A 32 3.83 11.81 -10.49
C LYS A 32 4.63 12.14 -11.75
N GLU A 33 5.93 12.34 -11.63
CA GLU A 33 6.80 12.70 -12.75
C GLU A 33 6.99 11.51 -13.70
N ASN A 34 7.18 10.29 -13.18
CA ASN A 34 7.41 9.08 -13.99
C ASN A 34 6.54 7.89 -13.53
N PRO A 35 5.22 7.93 -13.76
CA PRO A 35 4.29 6.93 -13.21
C PRO A 35 4.53 5.51 -13.74
N MET A 36 4.93 5.35 -15.00
CA MET A 36 5.17 4.04 -15.62
C MET A 36 6.40 3.35 -15.02
N GLU A 37 7.51 4.09 -14.91
CA GLU A 37 8.77 3.58 -14.33
C GLU A 37 8.61 3.28 -12.83
N MET A 38 7.86 4.13 -12.11
CA MET A 38 7.57 3.89 -10.70
C MET A 38 6.67 2.68 -10.52
N MET A 39 5.68 2.47 -11.39
CA MET A 39 4.86 1.26 -11.38
C MET A 39 5.73 0.03 -11.66
N GLU A 40 6.58 0.03 -12.67
CA GLU A 40 7.45 -1.12 -12.97
C GLU A 40 8.39 -1.49 -11.81
N ASN A 41 9.03 -0.49 -11.18
CA ASN A 41 10.02 -0.72 -10.14
C ASN A 41 9.43 -0.95 -8.74
N PHE A 42 8.34 -0.26 -8.39
CA PHE A 42 7.75 -0.35 -7.04
C PHE A 42 6.56 -1.31 -6.95
N MET A 43 5.90 -1.66 -8.06
CA MET A 43 4.77 -2.58 -8.00
C MET A 43 5.11 -3.95 -7.41
N PRO A 44 6.27 -4.57 -7.69
CA PRO A 44 6.67 -5.81 -7.00
C PRO A 44 6.76 -5.63 -5.48
N VAL A 45 7.38 -4.53 -5.04
CA VAL A 45 7.51 -4.20 -3.61
C VAL A 45 6.14 -3.99 -2.96
N PHE A 46 5.23 -3.28 -3.65
CA PHE A 46 3.86 -3.11 -3.17
C PHE A 46 3.08 -4.43 -3.11
N MET A 47 3.27 -5.32 -4.09
CA MET A 47 2.64 -6.64 -4.09
C MET A 47 3.14 -7.51 -2.94
N ASP A 48 4.43 -7.44 -2.61
CA ASP A 48 5.00 -8.18 -1.47
C ASP A 48 4.46 -7.66 -0.13
N MET A 49 4.22 -6.36 -0.01
CA MET A 49 3.61 -5.74 1.17
C MET A 49 2.08 -5.88 1.23
N MET A 50 1.44 -6.24 0.11
CA MET A 50 -0.03 -6.27 -0.01
C MET A 50 -0.71 -7.22 1.00
N PRO A 51 -0.22 -8.44 1.29
CA PRO A 51 -0.86 -9.33 2.26
C PRO A 51 -0.91 -8.76 3.68
N GLU A 52 0.15 -8.07 4.09
CA GLU A 52 0.27 -7.43 5.40
C GLU A 52 -0.67 -6.23 5.49
N MET A 53 -0.67 -5.39 4.43
CA MET A 53 -1.62 -4.27 4.29
C MET A 53 -3.07 -4.76 4.29
N MET A 54 -3.39 -5.82 3.56
CA MET A 54 -4.74 -6.40 3.53
C MET A 54 -5.15 -6.93 4.90
N THR A 55 -4.26 -7.59 5.62
CA THR A 55 -4.52 -8.09 6.97
C THR A 55 -4.78 -6.95 7.94
N MET A 56 -3.96 -5.89 7.90
CA MET A 56 -4.15 -4.68 8.70
C MET A 56 -5.50 -4.00 8.37
N CYS A 57 -5.83 -3.88 7.09
CA CYS A 57 -7.12 -3.33 6.65
C CYS A 57 -8.30 -4.20 7.10
N MET A 58 -8.19 -5.53 7.04
CA MET A 58 -9.23 -6.44 7.55
C MET A 58 -9.40 -6.32 9.06
N GLN A 59 -8.32 -6.17 9.82
CA GLN A 59 -8.39 -5.96 11.27
C GLN A 59 -9.06 -4.63 11.62
N MET A 60 -8.69 -3.54 10.95
CA MET A 60 -9.36 -2.25 11.11
C MET A 60 -10.84 -2.28 10.68
N MET A 61 -11.18 -3.08 9.67
CA MET A 61 -12.57 -3.32 9.23
C MET A 61 -13.36 -4.28 10.12
N GLN A 62 -12.70 -5.10 10.95
CA GLN A 62 -13.38 -5.89 11.99
C GLN A 62 -13.64 -5.05 13.24
N ASP A 63 -12.72 -4.16 13.58
CA ASP A 63 -12.84 -3.27 14.74
C ASP A 63 -13.77 -2.09 14.48
N SER A 64 -13.81 -1.58 13.25
CA SER A 64 -14.89 -0.71 12.79
C SER A 64 -16.08 -1.59 12.43
N LYS A 65 -17.28 -1.32 12.97
CA LYS A 65 -18.52 -2.06 12.62
C LYS A 65 -18.98 -1.76 11.17
N MET A 66 -18.07 -1.78 10.20
CA MET A 66 -18.35 -1.49 8.81
C MET A 66 -19.05 -2.70 8.21
N ASP A 67 -20.25 -2.48 7.69
CA ASP A 67 -21.06 -3.54 7.09
C ASP A 67 -20.41 -4.03 5.78
N MET A 68 -19.80 -5.21 5.88
CA MET A 68 -19.14 -5.93 4.78
C MET A 68 -20.12 -6.32 3.64
N SER A 69 -21.43 -6.23 3.85
CA SER A 69 -22.44 -6.55 2.84
C SER A 69 -22.29 -5.69 1.57
N GLN A 70 -21.92 -4.41 1.70
CA GLN A 70 -21.80 -3.51 0.56
C GLN A 70 -20.52 -3.76 -0.25
N MET A 71 -19.41 -4.08 0.43
CA MET A 71 -18.13 -4.40 -0.23
C MET A 71 -18.21 -5.74 -0.96
N MET A 72 -18.83 -6.76 -0.36
CA MET A 72 -19.11 -8.04 -1.03
C MET A 72 -20.04 -7.88 -2.23
N SER A 73 -21.06 -7.01 -2.12
CA SER A 73 -21.98 -6.73 -3.22
C SER A 73 -21.28 -6.07 -4.41
N MET A 74 -20.31 -5.17 -4.17
CA MET A 74 -19.49 -4.59 -5.25
C MET A 74 -18.57 -5.63 -5.92
N MET A 75 -17.96 -6.53 -5.15
CA MET A 75 -17.12 -7.61 -5.72
C MET A 75 -17.93 -8.62 -6.54
N MET A 76 -19.11 -9.02 -6.07
CA MET A 76 -20.02 -9.90 -6.82
C MET A 76 -20.48 -9.27 -8.13
N ASN A 77 -20.79 -7.96 -8.13
CA ASN A 77 -21.18 -7.24 -9.34
C ASN A 77 -20.03 -7.08 -10.35
N MET A 78 -18.77 -7.08 -9.92
CA MET A 78 -17.63 -7.08 -10.84
C MET A 78 -17.37 -8.46 -11.47
N ASN A 79 -17.65 -9.56 -10.76
CA ASN A 79 -17.56 -10.91 -11.35
C ASN A 79 -18.69 -11.21 -12.33
N ASN A 80 -19.93 -10.79 -12.03
CA ASN A 80 -21.08 -10.97 -12.94
C ASN A 80 -21.00 -10.14 -14.23
N LYS A 81 -20.13 -9.12 -14.27
CA LYS A 81 -19.91 -8.32 -15.49
C LYS A 81 -18.93 -8.97 -16.48
N LYS A 82 -18.22 -10.03 -16.07
CA LYS A 82 -17.32 -10.81 -16.95
C LYS A 82 -17.98 -12.02 -17.60
N GLU A 83 -19.19 -12.41 -17.19
CA GLU A 83 -19.91 -13.57 -17.75
C GLU A 83 -20.94 -13.19 -18.83
N ASN A 84 -21.09 -11.91 -19.18
CA ASN A 84 -22.05 -11.42 -20.18
C ASN A 84 -21.42 -10.60 -21.33
N ASP A 85 -20.10 -10.71 -21.54
CA ASP A 85 -19.42 -10.25 -22.77
C ASP A 85 -18.76 -11.43 -23.49
#